data_AF-A0AB39XU06-F1
#
_entry.id   AF-A0AB39XU06-F1
#
_cell.length_a   1.000
_cell.length_b   1.000
_cell.length_c   1.000
_cell.angle_alpha   90.00
_cell.angle_beta   90.00
_cell.angle_gamma   90.00
#
_symmetry.space_group_name_H-M   'P 1'
#
loop_
_entity.id
_entity.type
_entity.pdbx_description
1 polymer ?
#
loop_
_entity_poly.entity_id
_entity_poly.type
_entity_poly.pdbx_seq_one_letter_code
_entity_poly.pdbx_strand_id
1 'polypeptide(L)'
;MNEVGGFEPAFRSMFEDAVFFAKALLIAPFFVSAEVLFKYRQHGSSAGAISSAANRDAWARLRFLLWFKRYVQKTAADPRVTKLVQSLIRKQFWLLASQHLKSIFRKQMAVLIGLVPS
;
A
#
# COMPACT_ATOMS: atom_id res chain seq x y z
N MET A 1 19.29 -12.50 -9.65
CA MET A 1 19.02 -11.08 -9.35
C MET A 1 18.91 -10.21 -10.60
N ASN A 2 19.71 -10.44 -11.65
CA ASN A 2 19.72 -9.60 -12.85
C ASN A 2 18.37 -9.50 -13.58
N GLU A 3 17.53 -10.55 -13.55
CA GLU A 3 16.21 -10.54 -14.22
C GLU A 3 15.14 -9.71 -13.50
N VAL A 4 15.29 -9.45 -12.19
CA VAL A 4 14.32 -8.66 -11.41
C VAL A 4 14.46 -7.15 -11.69
N GLY A 5 15.61 -6.72 -12.22
CA GLY A 5 15.89 -5.30 -12.50
C GLY A 5 16.10 -4.43 -11.26
N GLY A 6 16.33 -5.03 -10.09
CA GLY A 6 16.65 -4.33 -8.85
C GLY A 6 15.50 -3.48 -8.27
N PHE A 7 15.87 -2.61 -7.33
CA PHE A 7 14.94 -1.67 -6.68
C PHE A 7 14.45 -0.60 -7.64
N GLU A 8 13.23 -0.11 -7.40
CA GLU A 8 12.62 0.92 -8.23
C GLU A 8 12.95 2.32 -7.67
N PRO A 9 13.70 3.18 -8.38
CA PRO A 9 14.14 4.47 -7.85
C PRO A 9 13.00 5.42 -7.44
N ALA A 10 11.80 5.23 -8.01
CA ALA A 10 10.61 5.98 -7.63
C ALA A 10 10.15 5.70 -6.19
N PHE A 11 10.53 4.56 -5.60
CA PHE A 11 10.20 4.19 -4.24
C PHE A 11 11.47 4.28 -3.39
N ARG A 12 11.51 5.29 -2.52
CA ARG A 12 12.55 5.45 -1.50
C ARG A 12 11.80 5.59 -0.19
N SER A 13 11.85 4.57 0.68
CA SER A 13 11.00 4.36 1.87
C SER A 13 9.82 3.39 1.70
N MET A 14 8.58 3.82 1.94
CA MET A 14 7.43 2.92 2.01
C MET A 14 7.19 2.22 0.66
N PHE A 15 6.97 0.91 0.70
CA PHE A 15 6.77 0.02 -0.46
C PHE A 15 8.01 -0.21 -1.33
N GLU A 16 9.21 0.24 -0.96
CA GLU A 16 10.45 -0.05 -1.71
C GLU A 16 10.72 -1.57 -1.81
N ASP A 17 10.63 -2.27 -0.68
CA ASP A 17 10.72 -3.71 -0.56
C ASP A 17 9.57 -4.44 -1.28
N ALA A 18 8.34 -3.97 -1.09
CA ALA A 18 7.15 -4.53 -1.72
C ALA A 18 7.22 -4.46 -3.25
N VAL A 19 7.79 -3.39 -3.81
CA VAL A 19 8.02 -3.27 -5.26
C VAL A 19 9.02 -4.32 -5.73
N PHE A 20 10.15 -4.47 -5.04
CA PHE A 20 11.14 -5.49 -5.38
C PHE A 20 10.53 -6.90 -5.34
N PHE A 21 9.83 -7.25 -4.25
CA PHE A 21 9.19 -8.56 -4.14
C PHE A 21 8.08 -8.78 -5.16
N ALA A 22 7.30 -7.75 -5.50
CA ALA A 22 6.28 -7.87 -6.54
C ALA A 22 6.87 -8.18 -7.92
N LYS A 23 8.04 -7.61 -8.26
CA LYS A 23 8.78 -7.98 -9.48
C LYS A 23 9.26 -9.43 -9.40
N ALA A 24 9.86 -9.82 -8.29
CA ALA A 24 10.44 -11.15 -8.11
C ALA A 24 9.38 -12.27 -8.12
N LEU A 25 8.24 -12.06 -7.45
CA LEU A 25 7.12 -13.00 -7.38
C LEU A 25 6.43 -13.27 -8.73
N LEU A 26 6.65 -12.41 -9.73
CA LEU A 26 6.12 -12.62 -11.07
C LEU A 26 6.98 -13.53 -11.93
N ILE A 27 8.27 -13.65 -11.62
CA ILE A 27 9.23 -14.37 -12.46
C ILE A 27 9.71 -15.68 -11.83
N ALA A 28 9.51 -15.85 -10.53
CA ALA A 28 9.99 -17.03 -9.81
C ALA A 28 8.95 -17.52 -8.78
N PRO A 29 8.86 -18.84 -8.55
CA PRO A 29 8.14 -19.38 -7.41
C PRO A 29 8.86 -19.02 -6.11
N PHE A 30 8.10 -18.87 -5.03
CA PHE A 30 8.63 -18.56 -3.71
C PHE A 30 8.35 -19.70 -2.75
N PHE A 31 9.33 -20.03 -1.92
CA PHE A 31 9.16 -20.95 -0.80
C PHE A 31 8.57 -20.20 0.40
N VAL A 32 7.52 -20.75 1.00
CA VAL A 32 6.89 -20.21 2.21
C VAL A 32 7.16 -21.17 3.36
N SER A 33 7.83 -20.68 4.40
CA SER A 33 8.10 -21.43 5.63
C SER A 33 7.22 -20.94 6.77
N ALA A 34 6.85 -21.85 7.67
CA ALA A 34 6.16 -21.53 8.93
C ALA A 34 7.13 -21.20 10.08
N GLU A 35 8.45 -21.29 9.84
CA GLU A 35 9.47 -21.04 10.86
C GLU A 35 9.69 -19.55 11.13
N VAL A 36 10.03 -19.22 12.38
CA VAL A 36 10.40 -17.86 12.80
C VAL A 36 11.89 -17.67 12.58
N LEU A 37 12.26 -17.17 11.40
CA LEU A 37 13.66 -17.04 10.98
C LEU A 37 14.30 -15.68 11.32
N PHE A 38 13.49 -14.66 11.60
CA PHE A 38 13.98 -13.30 11.83
C PHE A 38 13.19 -12.60 12.94
N LYS A 39 13.90 -11.83 13.77
CA LYS A 39 13.29 -10.87 14.70
C LYS A 39 13.26 -9.49 14.03
N TYR A 40 12.07 -9.00 13.72
CA TYR A 40 11.91 -7.69 13.07
C TYR A 40 12.15 -6.54 14.05
N ARG A 41 13.04 -5.61 13.70
CA ARG A 41 13.30 -4.40 14.49
C ARG A 41 12.29 -3.32 14.13
N GLN A 42 11.45 -2.94 15.09
CA GLN A 42 10.56 -1.78 14.97
C GLN A 42 11.20 -0.56 15.63
N HIS A 43 11.14 0.59 14.95
CA HIS A 43 11.58 1.88 15.50
C HIS A 43 10.79 3.03 14.89
N GLY A 44 10.70 4.16 15.61
CA GLY A 44 9.89 5.32 15.24
C GLY A 44 10.33 6.02 13.95
N SER A 45 11.60 5.85 13.56
CA SER A 45 12.13 6.36 12.28
C SER A 45 12.01 5.37 11.11
N SER A 46 11.32 4.25 11.29
CA SER A 46 11.05 3.33 10.18
C SER A 46 10.12 3.97 9.16
N ALA A 47 10.25 3.61 7.88
CA ALA A 47 9.38 4.12 6.81
C ALA A 47 7.88 3.90 7.11
N GLY A 48 7.54 2.74 7.70
CA GLY A 48 6.20 2.41 8.15
C GLY A 48 5.72 3.32 9.28
N ALA A 49 6.53 3.52 10.33
CA ALA A 49 6.16 4.39 11.44
C ALA A 49 5.96 5.85 10.98
N ILE A 50 6.86 6.36 10.13
CA ILE A 50 6.76 7.72 9.58
C ILE A 50 5.50 7.88 8.72
N SER A 51 5.23 6.93 7.83
CA SER A 51 4.04 6.98 6.98
C SER A 51 2.74 6.90 7.80
N SER A 52 2.70 6.03 8.80
CA SER A 52 1.55 5.85 9.68
C SER A 52 1.29 7.12 10.50
N ALA A 53 2.33 7.69 11.11
CA ALA A 53 2.24 8.95 11.85
C ALA A 53 1.77 10.12 10.97
N ALA A 54 2.13 10.12 9.69
CA ALA A 54 1.68 11.12 8.72
C ALA A 54 0.32 10.78 8.08
N ASN A 55 -0.33 9.68 8.45
CA ASN A 55 -1.57 9.15 7.85
C ASN A 55 -1.46 8.98 6.31
N ARG A 56 -0.29 8.54 5.83
CA ARG A 56 0.03 8.40 4.40
C ARG A 56 -0.06 6.97 3.89
N ASP A 57 -0.30 5.99 4.75
CA ASP A 57 -0.29 4.56 4.39
C ASP A 57 -1.24 4.22 3.23
N ALA A 58 -2.45 4.78 3.27
CA ALA A 58 -3.46 4.54 2.26
C ALA A 58 -3.05 5.12 0.89
N TRP A 59 -2.43 6.30 0.89
CA TRP A 59 -1.94 6.94 -0.33
C TRP A 59 -0.68 6.25 -0.88
N ALA A 60 0.24 5.86 0.01
CA ALA A 60 1.43 5.09 -0.37
C ALA A 60 1.06 3.74 -1.00
N ARG A 61 0.07 3.05 -0.43
CA ARG A 61 -0.47 1.80 -1.00
C ARG A 61 -1.11 2.02 -2.35
N LEU A 62 -1.89 3.10 -2.53
CA LEU A 62 -2.48 3.41 -3.83
C LEU A 62 -1.40 3.67 -4.89
N ARG A 63 -0.36 4.45 -4.53
CA ARG A 63 0.79 4.71 -5.41
C ARG A 63 1.47 3.41 -5.85
N PHE A 64 1.72 2.49 -4.91
CA PHE A 64 2.24 1.16 -5.21
C PHE A 64 1.33 0.39 -6.17
N LEU A 65 0.03 0.31 -5.89
CA LEU A 65 -0.91 -0.46 -6.72
C LEU A 65 -1.03 0.10 -8.15
N LEU A 66 -1.03 1.43 -8.32
CA LEU A 66 -1.05 2.07 -9.63
C LEU A 66 0.24 1.82 -10.42
N TRP A 67 1.39 1.85 -9.74
CA TRP A 67 2.66 1.46 -10.34
C TRP A 67 2.62 -0.03 -10.74
N PHE A 68 2.15 -0.91 -9.85
CA PHE A 68 2.15 -2.35 -10.09
C PHE A 68 1.21 -2.73 -11.23
N LYS A 69 0.06 -2.06 -11.36
CA LYS A 69 -0.83 -2.19 -12.52
C LYS A 69 -0.08 -1.92 -13.83
N ARG A 70 0.69 -0.83 -13.89
CA ARG A 70 1.48 -0.49 -15.08
C ARG A 70 2.60 -1.50 -15.34
N TYR A 71 3.19 -2.04 -14.28
CA TYR A 71 4.24 -3.05 -14.38
C TYR A 71 3.69 -4.36 -14.98
N VAL A 72 2.61 -4.92 -14.41
CA VAL A 72 2.01 -6.18 -14.88
C VAL A 72 1.50 -6.09 -16.32
N GLN A 73 1.01 -4.93 -16.74
CA GLN A 73 0.60 -4.66 -18.13
C GLN A 73 1.77 -4.70 -19.11
N LYS A 74 2.98 -4.34 -18.67
CA LYS A 74 4.19 -4.35 -19.51
C LYS A 74 4.86 -5.72 -19.58
N THR A 75 4.75 -6.53 -18.52
CA THR A 75 5.50 -7.79 -18.41
C THR A 75 4.70 -9.03 -18.84
N ALA A 76 3.59 -8.86 -19.58
CA ALA A 76 2.69 -9.94 -19.99
C ALA A 76 2.28 -10.88 -18.84
N ALA A 77 2.06 -10.32 -17.64
CA ALA A 77 1.73 -11.10 -16.45
C ALA A 77 0.36 -11.80 -16.57
N ASP A 78 0.18 -12.88 -15.80
CA ASP A 78 -1.05 -13.66 -15.76
C ASP A 78 -2.30 -12.75 -15.60
N PRO A 79 -3.36 -12.93 -16.44
CA PRO A 79 -4.59 -12.16 -16.34
C PRO A 79 -5.24 -12.15 -14.95
N ARG A 80 -5.05 -13.20 -14.15
CA ARG A 80 -5.52 -13.29 -12.75
C ARG A 80 -4.86 -12.23 -11.88
N VAL A 81 -3.55 -12.01 -12.04
CA VAL A 81 -2.82 -10.97 -11.32
C VAL A 81 -3.34 -9.60 -11.72
N THR A 82 -3.52 -9.36 -13.03
CA THR A 82 -4.05 -8.09 -13.52
C THR A 82 -5.44 -7.78 -12.93
N LYS A 83 -6.35 -8.76 -12.92
CA LYS A 83 -7.69 -8.62 -12.31
C LYS A 83 -7.61 -8.36 -10.80
N LEU A 84 -6.73 -9.05 -10.09
CA LEU A 84 -6.52 -8.87 -8.65
C LEU A 84 -6.00 -7.46 -8.34
N VAL A 85 -4.97 -6.99 -9.06
CA VAL A 85 -4.44 -5.63 -8.88
C VAL A 85 -5.55 -4.59 -9.10
N GLN A 86 -6.39 -4.79 -10.12
CA GLN A 86 -7.49 -3.86 -10.38
C GLN A 86 -8.56 -3.87 -9.29
N SER A 87 -8.90 -5.02 -8.71
CA SER A 87 -9.85 -5.08 -7.59
C SER A 87 -9.28 -4.42 -6.33
N LEU A 88 -7.98 -4.60 -6.06
CA LEU A 88 -7.29 -3.95 -4.95
C LEU A 88 -7.25 -2.43 -5.10
N ILE A 89 -7.05 -1.91 -6.32
CA ILE A 89 -7.12 -0.47 -6.60
C ILE A 89 -8.51 0.07 -6.26
N ARG A 90 -9.59 -0.60 -6.72
CA ARG A 90 -10.97 -0.20 -6.41
C ARG A 90 -11.23 -0.17 -4.90
N LYS A 91 -10.81 -1.22 -4.19
CA LYS A 91 -10.90 -1.29 -2.72
C LYS A 91 -10.12 -0.14 -2.07
N GLN A 92 -8.94 0.18 -2.57
CA GLN A 92 -8.11 1.25 -2.04
C GLN A 92 -8.74 2.64 -2.24
N PHE A 93 -9.33 2.90 -3.41
CA PHE A 93 -10.10 4.12 -3.64
C PHE A 93 -11.30 4.22 -2.71
N TRP A 94 -12.03 3.12 -2.50
CA TRP A 94 -13.16 3.12 -1.58
C TRP A 94 -12.73 3.41 -0.13
N LEU A 95 -11.61 2.83 0.32
CA LEU A 95 -11.04 3.13 1.63
C LEU A 95 -10.70 4.61 1.78
N LEU A 96 -9.99 5.20 0.81
CA LEU A 96 -9.65 6.62 0.80
C LEU A 96 -10.92 7.50 0.81
N ALA A 97 -11.89 7.21 -0.04
CA ALA A 97 -13.16 7.95 -0.08
C ALA A 97 -13.93 7.85 1.24
N SER A 98 -13.97 6.67 1.87
CA SER A 98 -14.65 6.48 3.15
C SER A 98 -13.94 7.20 4.30
N GLN A 99 -12.61 7.35 4.27
CA GLN A 99 -11.88 8.16 5.24
C GLN A 99 -12.24 9.64 5.12
N HIS A 100 -12.36 10.15 3.89
CA HIS A 100 -12.82 11.52 3.65
C HIS A 100 -14.26 11.72 4.14
N LEU A 101 -15.16 10.79 3.83
CA LEU A 101 -16.56 10.87 4.26
C LEU A 101 -16.70 10.83 5.79
N LYS A 102 -16.00 9.91 6.46
CA LYS A 102 -15.95 9.85 7.94
C LYS A 102 -15.38 11.14 8.55
N SER A 103 -14.35 11.72 7.92
CA SER A 103 -13.78 12.99 8.37
C SER A 103 -14.79 14.14 8.24
N ILE A 104 -15.56 14.22 7.15
CA ILE A 104 -16.60 15.24 6.95
C ILE A 104 -17.71 15.05 7.99
N PHE A 105 -18.20 13.83 8.14
CA PHE A 105 -19.29 13.51 9.06
C PHE A 105 -18.90 13.81 10.52
N ARG A 106 -17.66 13.48 10.91
CA ARG A 106 -17.13 13.80 12.25
C ARG A 106 -17.00 15.31 12.48
N LYS A 107 -16.61 16.09 11.47
CA LYS A 107 -16.56 17.56 11.56
C LYS A 107 -17.97 18.16 11.71
N GLN A 108 -18.94 17.72 10.91
CA GLN A 108 -20.32 18.20 11.01
C GLN A 108 -20.97 17.84 12.35
N MET A 109 -20.76 16.62 12.85
CA MET A 109 -21.23 16.20 14.18
C MET A 109 -20.58 17.00 15.31
N ALA A 110 -19.28 17.31 15.24
CA ALA A 110 -18.62 18.15 16.23
C ALA A 110 -19.21 19.58 16.27
N VAL A 111 -19.56 20.14 15.10
CA VAL A 111 -20.24 21.45 15.00
C VAL A 111 -21.66 21.38 15.57
N LEU A 112 -22.41 20.33 15.26
CA LEU A 112 -23.78 20.13 15.79
C LEU A 112 -23.79 19.92 17.32
N ILE A 113 -22.85 19.16 17.87
CA ILE A 113 -22.72 18.97 19.33
C ILE A 113 -22.27 20.26 20.02
N GLY A 114 -21.40 21.06 19.38
CA GLY A 114 -20.99 22.36 19.91
C GLY A 114 -22.03 23.49 19.80
N LEU A 115 -23.13 23.26 19.08
CA LEU A 115 -24.25 24.22 18.90
C LEU A 115 -25.46 23.91 19.78
N VAL A 116 -25.47 22.80 20.52
CA VAL A 116 -26.49 22.51 21.54
C VAL A 116 -25.98 23.08 22.88
N PRO A 117 -26.57 24.16 23.41
CA PRO A 117 -26.23 24.62 24.75
C PRO A 117 -26.68 23.57 25.77
N SER A 118 -25.91 23.45 26.86
CA SER A 118 -26.13 22.51 27.97
C SER A 118 -27.40 22.83 28.75
#